data_AF-A0A511QGU1-F1
#
_entry.id   AF-A0A511QGU1-F1
#
_cell.length_a   1.000
_cell.length_b   1.000
_cell.length_c   1.000
_cell.angle_alpha   90.00
_cell.angle_beta   90.00
_cell.angle_gamma   90.00
#
_symmetry.space_group_name_H-M   'P 1'
#
loop_
_entity.id
_entity.type
_entity.pdbx_description
1 polymer ?
#
loop_
_entity_poly.entity_id
_entity_poly.type
_entity_poly.pdbx_seq_one_letter_code
_entity_poly.pdbx_strand_id
1 'polypeptide(L)'
;MALTIRDTHKHEYMLAELKHQTETNTMSKALIKGGYEAIKYKELFLKEQEKNQILRDQLLRRDEAVNTFLSSFEHLSHVFKK
;
A
#
# COMPACT_ATOMS: atom_id res chain seq x y z
N MET A 1 38.79 -6.71 2.71
CA MET A 1 37.59 -7.37 3.26
C MET A 1 36.74 -7.81 2.07
N ALA A 2 36.87 -9.06 1.63
CA ALA A 2 36.08 -9.61 0.54
C ALA A 2 34.86 -10.31 1.15
N LEU A 3 33.74 -9.61 1.22
CA LEU A 3 32.44 -10.27 1.42
C LEU A 3 32.23 -11.15 0.19
N THR A 4 32.46 -12.46 0.34
CA THR A 4 32.23 -13.42 -0.74
C THR A 4 30.71 -13.57 -0.87
N ILE A 5 30.11 -12.72 -1.69
CA ILE A 5 28.70 -12.78 -2.03
C ILE A 5 28.50 -14.08 -2.80
N ARG A 6 27.96 -15.12 -2.13
CA ARG A 6 27.38 -16.28 -2.83
C ARG A 6 26.16 -15.75 -3.59
N ASP A 7 26.02 -16.12 -4.87
CA ASP A 7 25.07 -15.57 -5.87
C ASP A 7 25.44 -14.22 -6.53
N THR A 8 26.67 -14.09 -7.05
CA THR A 8 27.14 -12.90 -7.80
C THR A 8 26.23 -12.51 -8.97
N HIS A 9 25.68 -13.47 -9.70
CA HIS A 9 24.81 -13.21 -10.85
C HIS A 9 23.51 -12.47 -10.49
N LYS A 10 22.88 -12.83 -9.37
CA LYS A 10 21.65 -12.15 -8.92
C LYS A 10 21.94 -10.73 -8.46
N HIS A 11 23.07 -10.54 -7.79
CA HIS A 11 23.50 -9.24 -7.33
C HIS A 11 23.84 -8.31 -8.49
N GLU A 12 24.53 -8.80 -9.52
CA GLU A 12 24.82 -8.06 -10.74
C GLU A 12 23.55 -7.65 -11.48
N TYR A 13 22.58 -8.58 -11.63
CA TYR A 13 21.29 -8.29 -12.25
C TYR A 13 20.53 -7.19 -11.50
N MET A 14 20.43 -7.32 -10.17
CA MET A 14 19.73 -6.36 -9.32
C MET A 14 20.37 -4.98 -9.36
N LEU A 15 21.70 -4.89 -9.39
CA LEU A 15 22.40 -3.60 -9.51
C LEU A 15 22.27 -2.98 -10.90
N ALA A 16 22.25 -3.79 -11.97
CA ALA A 16 22.00 -3.32 -13.32
C ALA A 16 20.57 -2.76 -13.46
N GLU A 17 19.59 -3.46 -12.90
CA GLU A 17 18.19 -3.03 -12.85
C GLU A 17 18.05 -1.73 -12.05
N LEU A 18 18.67 -1.63 -10.87
CA LEU A 18 18.66 -0.42 -10.06
C LEU A 18 19.27 0.77 -10.81
N LYS A 19 20.35 0.54 -11.55
CA LYS A 19 21.01 1.55 -12.37
C LYS A 19 20.10 2.05 -13.49
N HIS A 20 19.37 1.14 -14.14
CA HIS A 20 18.38 1.47 -15.15
C HIS A 20 17.21 2.27 -14.58
N GLN A 21 16.61 1.79 -13.48
CA GLN A 21 15.47 2.44 -12.81
C GLN A 21 15.81 3.83 -12.27
N THR A 22 17.04 4.03 -11.80
CA THR A 22 17.49 5.33 -11.27
C THR A 22 18.05 6.26 -12.34
N GLU A 23 18.18 5.81 -13.60
CA GLU A 23 18.75 6.56 -14.73
C GLU A 23 20.14 7.15 -14.41
N THR A 24 20.96 6.42 -13.65
CA THR A 24 22.28 6.90 -13.25
C THR A 24 23.42 6.12 -13.89
N ASN A 25 24.52 6.80 -14.21
CA ASN A 25 25.66 6.16 -14.87
C ASN A 25 26.61 5.45 -13.90
N THR A 26 26.53 5.72 -12.59
CA THR A 26 27.43 5.13 -11.58
C THR A 26 26.66 4.39 -10.50
N MET A 27 27.18 3.22 -10.09
CA MET A 27 26.54 2.36 -9.08
C MET A 27 26.31 3.09 -7.75
N SER A 28 27.27 3.90 -7.30
CA SER A 28 27.13 4.65 -6.05
C SER A 28 25.96 5.65 -6.10
N LYS A 29 25.75 6.31 -7.24
CA LYS A 29 24.61 7.23 -7.41
C LYS A 29 23.29 6.46 -7.50
N ALA A 30 23.28 5.31 -8.17
CA ALA A 30 22.12 4.41 -8.23
C ALA A 30 21.68 3.95 -6.84
N LEU A 31 22.63 3.51 -6.01
CA LEU A 31 22.36 3.05 -4.65
C LEU A 31 21.84 4.17 -3.75
N ILE A 32 22.43 5.37 -3.83
CA ILE A 32 21.98 6.52 -3.05
C ILE A 32 20.56 6.93 -3.46
N LYS A 33 20.31 7.09 -4.76
CA LYS A 33 19.00 7.48 -5.30
C LYS A 33 17.95 6.41 -4.99
N GLY A 34 18.26 5.14 -5.21
CA GLY A 34 17.40 4.01 -4.86
C GLY A 34 17.08 3.93 -3.37
N GLY A 35 18.04 4.24 -2.50
CA GLY A 35 17.83 4.32 -1.06
C GLY A 35 16.82 5.39 -0.67
N TYR A 36 16.95 6.60 -1.23
CA TYR A 36 15.98 7.68 -0.99
C TYR A 36 14.60 7.36 -1.57
N GLU A 37 14.54 6.75 -2.75
CA GLU A 37 13.28 6.32 -3.36
C GLU A 37 12.58 5.25 -2.52
N ALA A 38 13.32 4.27 -1.99
CA ALA A 38 12.76 3.23 -1.11
C ALA A 38 12.12 3.83 0.15
N ILE A 39 12.77 4.83 0.77
CA ILE A 39 12.21 5.55 1.93
C ILE A 39 10.93 6.28 1.52
N LYS A 40 10.97 7.02 0.40
CA LYS A 40 9.80 7.76 -0.12
C LYS A 40 8.62 6.84 -0.42
N TYR A 41 8.85 5.71 -1.09
CA TYR A 41 7.79 4.76 -1.42
C TYR A 41 7.19 4.11 -0.17
N LYS A 42 8.01 3.84 0.86
CA LYS A 42 7.50 3.37 2.14
C LYS A 42 6.57 4.39 2.79
N GLU A 43 6.95 5.68 2.79
CA GLU A 43 6.09 6.73 3.33
C GLU A 43 4.78 6.89 2.55
N LEU A 44 4.84 6.82 1.22
CA LEU A 44 3.64 6.86 0.37
C LEU A 44 2.72 5.67 0.64
N PHE A 45 3.28 4.47 0.77
CA PHE A 45 2.53 3.27 1.10
C PHE A 45 1.82 3.40 2.44
N LEU A 46 2.51 3.86 3.48
CA LEU A 46 1.90 4.04 4.81
C LEU A 46 0.76 5.06 4.80
N LYS A 47 0.93 6.18 4.09
CA LYS A 47 -0.14 7.17 3.92
C LYS A 47 -1.35 6.61 3.19
N GLU A 48 -1.12 5.82 2.14
CA GLU A 48 -2.22 5.23 1.37
C GLU A 48 -2.92 4.12 2.16
N GLN A 49 -2.16 3.35 2.95
CA GLN A 49 -2.71 2.36 3.87
C GLN A 49 -3.63 3.00 4.91
N GLU A 50 -3.20 4.11 5.53
CA GLU A 50 -4.02 4.86 6.49
C GLU A 50 -5.31 5.37 5.86
N LYS A 51 -5.21 5.99 4.67
CA LYS A 51 -6.41 6.43 3.93
C LYS A 51 -7.35 5.28 3.60
N ASN A 52 -6.81 4.14 3.15
CA ASN A 52 -7.61 2.98 2.82
C ASN A 52 -8.35 2.44 4.05
N GLN A 53 -7.68 2.41 5.20
CA GLN A 53 -8.29 2.00 6.46
C GLN A 53 -9.42 2.94 6.86
N ILE A 54 -9.21 4.26 6.80
CA ILE A 54 -10.26 5.26 7.09
C ILE A 54 -11.46 5.07 6.15
N LEU A 55 -11.22 4.87 4.86
CA LEU A 55 -12.30 4.66 3.87
C LEU A 55 -13.07 3.36 4.14
N ARG A 56 -12.38 2.28 4.52
CA ARG A 56 -13.03 1.01 4.90
C ARG A 56 -13.91 1.17 6.13
N ASP A 57 -13.41 1.87 7.15
CA ASP A 57 -14.17 2.12 8.37
C ASP A 57 -15.40 2.99 8.09
N GLN A 58 -15.27 3.99 7.21
CA GLN A 58 -16.40 4.80 6.76
C GLN A 58 -17.44 3.97 6.01
N LEU A 59 -17.01 3.11 5.09
CA LEU A 59 -17.91 2.25 4.33
C LEU A 59 -18.68 1.31 5.26
N LEU A 60 -17.98 0.67 6.20
CA LEU A 60 -18.60 -0.21 7.19
C LEU A 60 -19.68 0.51 8.01
N ARG A 61 -19.37 1.72 8.52
CA ARG A 61 -20.36 2.53 9.27
C ARG A 61 -21.57 2.92 8.43
N ARG A 62 -21.37 3.17 7.13
CA ARG A 62 -22.47 3.52 6.22
C ARG A 62 -23.35 2.31 5.93
N ASP A 63 -22.75 1.15 5.72
CA ASP A 63 -23.49 -0.10 5.53
C ASP A 63 -24.30 -0.45 6.79
N GLU A 64 -23.71 -0.31 7.97
CA GLU A 64 -24.43 -0.48 9.24
C GLU A 64 -25.62 0.48 9.38
N ALA A 65 -25.44 1.75 9.03
CA ALA A 65 -26.51 2.75 9.07
C ALA A 65 -27.64 2.43 8.10
N VAL A 66 -27.32 2.01 6.88
CA VAL A 66 -28.33 1.59 5.87
C VAL A 66 -29.07 0.35 6.36
N ASN A 67 -28.36 -0.67 6.84
CA ASN A 67 -28.98 -1.89 7.36
C ASN A 67 -29.89 -1.62 8.56
N THR A 68 -29.48 -0.72 9.45
CA THR A 68 -30.29 -0.30 10.60
C THR A 68 -31.55 0.44 10.16
N PHE A 69 -31.43 1.30 9.14
CA PHE A 69 -32.58 2.00 8.58
C PHE A 69 -33.56 1.02 7.91
N LEU A 70 -33.05 0.12 7.07
CA LEU A 70 -33.87 -0.90 6.39
C LEU A 70 -34.57 -1.81 7.38
N SER A 71 -33.87 -2.28 8.41
CA SER A 71 -34.49 -3.13 9.44
C SER A 71 -35.57 -2.37 10.22
N SER A 72 -35.33 -1.12 10.61
CA SER A 72 -36.33 -0.28 11.28
C SER A 72 -37.57 -0.06 10.41
N PHE A 73 -37.36 0.16 9.11
CA PHE A 73 -38.44 0.32 8.14
C PHE A 73 -39.26 -0.98 7.98
N GLU A 74 -38.60 -2.13 7.89
CA GLU A 74 -39.27 -3.44 7.83
C GLU A 74 -40.13 -3.67 9.07
N HIS A 75 -39.60 -3.44 10.27
CA HIS A 75 -40.34 -3.58 11.52
C HIS A 75 -41.58 -2.69 11.54
N LEU A 76 -41.44 -1.43 11.14
CA LEU A 76 -42.54 -0.48 11.08
C LEU A 76 -43.61 -0.93 10.06
N SER A 77 -43.20 -1.37 8.87
CA SER A 77 -44.11 -1.90 7.85
C SER A 77 -44.89 -3.13 8.31
N HIS A 78 -44.26 -3.99 9.14
CA HIS A 78 -44.88 -5.18 9.70
C HIS A 78 -45.89 -4.83 10.81
N VAL A 79 -45.66 -3.75 11.56
CA VAL A 79 -46.62 -3.25 12.56
C VAL A 79 -47.87 -2.68 11.89
N PHE A 80 -47.74 -1.97 10.77
CA PHE A 80 -48.87 -1.36 10.04
C PHE A 80 -49.64 -2.33 9.13
N LYS A 81 -49.11 -3.53 8.84
CA LYS A 81 -49.81 -4.58 8.07
C LYS A 81 -50.65 -5.53 8.93
N LYS A 82 -50.73 -5.31 10.24
CA LYS A 82 -51.54 -6.08 11.19
C LYS A 82 -52.83 -5.35 11.50
#